data_AF-A0A1J3HKY8-F1
#
_entry.id   AF-A0A1J3HKY8-F1
#
_cell.length_a   1.000
_cell.length_b   1.000
_cell.length_c   1.000
_cell.angle_alpha   90.00
_cell.angle_beta   90.00
_cell.angle_gamma   90.00
#
_symmetry.space_group_name_H-M   'P 1'
#
loop_
_entity.id
_entity.type
_entity.pdbx_description
1 polymer ?
#
loop_
_entity_poly.entity_id
_entity_poly.type
_entity_poly.pdbx_seq_one_letter_code
_entity_poly.pdbx_strand_id
1 'polypeptide(L)' 'LLCVQEDPVDRPTFSTIIVMLTSNTVTLPVPQQPGFFVQSRPERDPLDSDPSTTTKSVPTSVDDASITDLYPR' A
#
# COMPACT_ATOMS: atom_id res chain seq x y z
N LEU A 1 -8.89 6.40 10.27
CA LEU A 1 -7.63 6.67 11.01
C LEU A 1 -6.53 6.94 10.00
N LEU A 2 -5.65 7.91 10.29
CA LEU A 2 -4.63 8.43 9.37
C LEU A 2 -3.36 7.55 9.31
N CYS A 3 -3.51 6.22 9.31
CA CYS A 3 -2.35 5.31 9.36
C CYS A 3 -1.61 5.18 8.02
N VAL A 4 -2.26 5.61 6.93
CA VAL A 4 -1.77 5.48 5.55
C VAL A 4 -1.28 6.79 4.97
N GLN A 5 -1.03 7.80 5.81
CA GLN A 5 -0.50 9.07 5.34
C GLN A 5 0.95 8.90 4.88
N GLU A 6 1.26 9.64 3.81
CA GLU A 6 2.58 9.63 3.19
C GLU A 6 3.63 10.14 4.17
N ASP A 7 3.39 11.31 4.77
CA ASP A 7 4.24 11.86 5.82
C ASP A 7 4.10 11.04 7.12
N PRO A 8 5.21 10.48 7.67
CA PRO A 8 5.20 9.81 8.96
C PRO A 8 4.68 10.66 10.11
N VAL A 9 4.83 11.99 10.06
CA VAL A 9 4.39 12.88 11.15
C VAL A 9 2.86 12.96 11.26
N ASP A 10 2.15 12.69 10.17
CA ASP A 10 0.69 12.67 10.13
C ASP A 10 0.10 11.35 10.62
N ARG A 11 0.94 10.34 10.86
CA ARG A 11 0.51 9.03 11.37
C ARG A 11 0.24 9.13 12.87
N PRO A 12 -0.96 8.76 13.34
CA PRO A 12 -1.29 8.88 14.75
C PRO A 12 -0.50 7.86 15.57
N THR A 13 -0.06 8.27 16.75
CA THR A 13 0.53 7.36 17.73
C THR A 13 -0.49 6.31 18.19
N PHE A 14 -0.02 5.18 18.72
CA PHE A 14 -0.91 4.14 19.23
C PHE A 14 -1.83 4.64 20.35
N SER A 15 -1.33 5.52 21.23
CA SER A 15 -2.14 6.19 22.24
C SER A 15 -3.25 7.04 21.63
N THR A 16 -2.95 7.80 20.57
CA THR A 16 -3.95 8.60 19.86
C THR A 16 -5.00 7.72 19.21
N ILE A 17 -4.58 6.61 18.59
CA ILE A 17 -5.49 5.62 17.98
C ILE A 17 -6.47 5.08 19.02
N ILE A 18 -6.00 4.68 20.21
CA ILE A 18 -6.87 4.20 21.28
C ILE A 18 -7.90 5.25 21.65
N VAL A 19 -7.48 6.50 21.91
CA VAL A 19 -8.39 7.59 22.26
C VAL A 19 -9.45 7.80 21.16
N MET A 20 -9.05 7.79 19.89
CA MET A 20 -9.97 7.94 18.76
C MET A 20 -10.97 6.78 18.64
N LEU A 21 -10.57 5.56 19.02
CA LEU A 21 -11.42 4.37 18.97
C LEU A 21 -12.34 4.24 20.18
N THR A 22 -11.91 4.67 21.36
CA THR A 22 -12.67 4.54 22.61
C THR A 22 -13.56 5.75 22.89
N SER A 23 -13.31 6.88 22.24
CA SER A 23 -14.08 8.11 22.45
C SER A 23 -15.25 8.19 21.48
N ASN A 24 -16.48 8.08 22.00
CA ASN A 24 -17.72 8.15 21.20
C ASN A 24 -18.01 9.55 20.63
N THR A 25 -17.25 10.56 21.03
CA THR A 25 -17.42 11.97 20.61
C THR A 25 -16.43 12.42 19.54
N VAL A 26 -15.46 11.56 19.18
CA VAL A 26 -14.42 11.92 18.22
C VAL A 26 -14.90 11.65 16.80
N THR A 27 -14.86 12.68 15.95
CA THR A 27 -15.04 12.51 14.51
C THR A 27 -13.72 12.06 13.89
N LEU A 28 -13.71 10.88 13.26
CA LEU A 28 -12.51 10.34 12.63
C LEU A 28 -12.20 11.12 11.33
N PRO A 29 -10.98 11.64 11.15
CA PRO A 29 -10.58 12.31 9.93
C PRO A 29 -10.48 11.30 8.78
N VAL A 30 -10.81 11.77 7.57
CA VAL A 30 -10.65 11.01 6.33
C VAL A 30 -9.17 11.03 5.94
N PRO A 31 -8.55 9.87 5.69
CA PRO A 31 -7.17 9.82 5.23
C PRO A 31 -7.01 10.50 3.86
N GLN A 32 -5.92 11.23 3.68
CA GLN A 32 -5.51 11.68 2.35
C GLN A 32 -5.20 10.48 1.45
N GLN A 33 -5.26 10.71 0.14
CA GLN A 33 -4.86 9.71 -0.84
C GLN A 33 -3.40 9.28 -0.54
N PRO A 34 -3.13 7.98 -0.35
CA PRO A 34 -1.77 7.52 -0.09
C PRO A 34 -0.83 7.91 -1.24
N GLY A 35 0.39 8.33 -0.93
CA GLY A 35 1.42 8.80 -1.89
C GLY A 35 1.85 7.78 -2.95
N PHE A 36 1.29 6.57 -2.95
CA PHE A 36 1.50 5.59 -4.01
C PHE A 36 0.21 4.82 -4.30
N PHE A 37 -0.66 5.42 -5.10
CA PHE A 37 -1.72 4.68 -5.77
C PHE A 37 -1.15 4.10 -7.07
N VAL A 38 -0.81 2.81 -7.09
CA VAL A 38 -0.63 2.12 -8.37
C VAL A 38 -2.01 2.07 -9.01
N GLN A 39 -2.29 3.04 -9.88
CA GLN A 39 -3.44 2.95 -10.75
C GLN A 39 -3.22 1.71 -11.61
N SER A 40 -3.90 0.61 -11.28
CA SER A 40 -4.03 -0.52 -12.19
C SER A 40 -4.54 0.07 -13.49
N ARG A 41 -3.64 0.18 -14.48
CA ARG A 41 -3.96 0.73 -15.80
C ARG A 41 -5.20 -0.02 -16.27
N PRO A 42 -6.30 0.66 -16.67
CA PRO A 42 -7.28 -0.03 -17.47
C PRO A 42 -6.52 -0.51 -18.71
N GLU A 43 -6.55 -1.81 -18.93
CA GLU A 43 -5.99 -2.50 -20.07
C GLU A 43 -6.42 -1.74 -21.33
N ARG A 44 -5.51 -0.94 -21.88
CA ARG A 44 -5.70 -0.34 -23.20
C ARG A 44 -5.27 -1.44 -24.15
N ASP A 45 -6.24 -2.00 -24.87
CA ASP A 45 -6.07 -3.09 -25.84
C ASP A 45 -4.73 -2.98 -26.60
N PRO A 46 -3.84 -3.99 -26.53
CA PRO A 46 -2.54 -3.96 -27.20
C PRO A 46 -2.64 -4.33 -28.68
N LEU A 47 -3.25 -3.49 -29.50
CA LEU A 47 -3.22 -3.60 -30.96
C LEU A 47 -3.07 -2.21 -31.57
N ASP A 48 -1.88 -1.61 -31.45
CA ASP A 48 -1.18 -1.07 -32.62
C ASP A 48 0.13 -0.36 -32.23
N SER A 49 1.15 -0.62 -33.06
CA SER A 49 2.47 0.02 -33.14
C SER A 49 3.53 -0.39 -32.10
N ASP A 50 4.27 -1.45 -32.46
CA ASP A 50 5.73 -1.47 -32.36
C ASP A 50 6.33 -0.29 -33.19
N PRO A 51 7.44 0.35 -32.78
CA PRO A 51 8.72 -0.34 -32.58
C PRO A 51 9.53 0.09 -31.35
N SER A 52 10.09 -0.90 -30.65
CA SER A 52 11.36 -0.83 -29.92
C SER A 52 11.64 0.43 -29.10
N THR A 53 11.09 0.48 -27.89
CA THR A 53 11.90 0.90 -26.73
C THR A 53 11.78 -0.18 -25.69
N THR A 54 12.87 -0.88 -25.42
CA THR A 54 13.01 -1.84 -24.32
C THR A 54 12.75 -1.13 -22.99
N THR A 55 11.49 -0.96 -22.60
CA THR A 55 11.12 -0.77 -21.21
C THR A 55 11.36 -2.11 -20.54
N LYS A 56 12.55 -2.24 -19.92
CA LYS A 56 12.84 -3.32 -18.99
C LYS A 56 11.80 -3.21 -17.87
N SER A 57 10.70 -3.96 -17.98
CA SER A 57 9.85 -4.25 -16.84
C SER A 57 10.73 -5.06 -15.89
N VAL A 58 11.20 -4.39 -14.84
CA VAL A 58 11.76 -5.09 -13.70
C VAL A 58 10.64 -5.98 -13.16
N PRO A 59 10.82 -7.31 -13.10
CA PRO A 59 9.83 -8.15 -12.47
C PRO A 59 9.71 -7.75 -11.00
N THR A 60 8.47 -7.61 -10.55
CA THR A 60 8.05 -7.48 -9.15
C THR A 60 8.89 -8.40 -8.25
N SER A 61 9.30 -7.90 -7.07
CA SER A 61 10.20 -8.62 -6.17
C SER A 61 9.70 -10.04 -5.92
N VAL A 62 10.49 -11.02 -6.36
CA VAL A 62 10.37 -12.40 -5.93
C VAL A 62 11.08 -12.51 -4.60
N ASP A 63 10.32 -12.68 -3.52
CA ASP A 63 10.91 -13.03 -2.22
C ASP A 63 11.29 -14.51 -2.28
N ASP A 64 12.60 -14.78 -2.25
CA ASP A 64 13.20 -16.13 -2.32
C ASP A 64 13.48 -16.66 -0.91
N ALA A 65 12.54 -16.46 0.02
CA ALA A 65 12.68 -16.99 1.37
C ALA A 65 12.23 -18.45 1.43
N SER A 66 13.11 -19.34 1.90
CA SER A 66 12.73 -20.72 2.21
C SER A 66 11.77 -20.74 3.40
N ILE A 67 10.54 -21.24 3.20
CA ILE A 67 9.58 -21.46 4.28
C ILE A 67 10.20 -22.46 5.27
N THR A 68 10.24 -22.09 6.56
CA THR A 68 10.71 -22.99 7.61
C THR A 68 9.56 -23.89 8.04
N ASP A 69 9.73 -25.21 7.96
CA ASP A 69 8.71 -26.16 8.39
C ASP A 69 8.47 -26.04 9.90
N LEU A 70 7.21 -25.77 10.27
CA LEU A 70 6.78 -25.72 11.66
C LEU A 70 6.43 -27.13 12.15
N TYR A 71 7.06 -27.57 13.24
CA TYR A 71 6.73 -28.85 13.86
C TYR A 71 5.58 -28.68 14.86
N PRO A 72 4.47 -29.44 14.76
CA PRO A 72 3.42 -29.44 15.77
C PRO A 72 3.95 -30.00 17.10
N ARG A 73 3.49 -29.42 18.22
CA ARG A 73 3.79 -29.94 19.56
C ARG A 73 2.98 -31.18 19.91
#